data_AF-K2E6U8-F1
#
_entry.id   AF-K2E6U8-F1
#
_cell.length_a   1.000
_cell.length_b   1.000
_cell.length_c   1.000
_cell.angle_alpha   90.00
_cell.angle_beta   90.00
_cell.angle_gamma   90.00
#
_symmetry.space_group_name_H-M   'P 1'
#
loop_
_entity.id
_entity.type
_entity.pdbx_description
1 polymer ?
#
loop_
_entity_poly.entity_id
_entity_poly.type
_entity_poly.pdbx_seq_one_letter_code
_entity_poly.pdbx_strand_id
1 'polypeptide(L)'
;MKLILQISKKLISHYGITNVAEIIEQVFQKTGQALTDKYVISILAVFKNFSWLDESKGWFWLASTKRNRILSIIRKILSVCESINLHELRAGIGKSYRMEGLVPTTRVLLELCKQIPWCKVESNMITANPPIMVEDVLGNHELRMYQILKEQGPLMATVEFEAACLNFGIARNSFYQYLSYSPILNRYISGVYGLRGADIPPGLAESIAPTKRKVFSKTDYGWTNGGDIWVIRQLSISTIHDGRFSIPTALSQYLPESIMLKSVDGTILQNLQIDKNYHSVNIRSFLKRSGYEAGDYLALTFYLSKKEAIAYMGGEEIWDDFIAKN
;
A
#
# COMPACT_ATOMS: atom_id res chain seq x y z
N MET A 1 23.55 -25.53 -5.04
CA MET A 1 24.43 -24.39 -4.68
C MET A 1 24.22 -23.13 -5.54
N LYS A 2 24.58 -23.11 -6.85
CA LYS A 2 24.49 -21.87 -7.68
C LYS A 2 23.10 -21.21 -7.70
N LEU A 3 22.01 -21.99 -7.74
CA LEU A 3 20.65 -21.48 -7.80
C LEU A 3 20.22 -20.72 -6.54
N ILE A 4 20.47 -21.28 -5.35
CA ILE A 4 20.21 -20.63 -4.05
C ILE A 4 20.83 -19.24 -4.04
N LEU A 5 22.10 -19.15 -4.43
CA LEU A 5 22.85 -17.89 -4.46
C LEU A 5 22.30 -16.87 -5.44
N GLN A 6 21.90 -17.33 -6.63
CA GLN A 6 21.29 -16.49 -7.63
C GLN A 6 19.96 -15.92 -7.13
N ILE A 7 19.13 -16.74 -6.47
CA ILE A 7 17.86 -16.33 -5.88
C ILE A 7 18.10 -15.35 -4.73
N SER A 8 19.00 -15.66 -3.80
CA SER A 8 19.31 -14.76 -2.67
C SER A 8 19.79 -13.38 -3.15
N LYS A 9 20.72 -13.35 -4.11
CA LYS A 9 21.21 -12.09 -4.69
C LYS A 9 20.10 -11.31 -5.41
N LYS A 10 19.20 -12.01 -6.12
CA LYS A 10 18.05 -11.38 -6.79
C LYS A 10 17.10 -10.74 -5.78
N LEU A 11 16.71 -11.49 -4.74
CA LEU A 11 15.80 -11.02 -3.69
C LEU A 11 16.41 -9.85 -2.92
N ILE A 12 17.68 -9.96 -2.53
CA ILE A 12 18.37 -8.89 -1.79
C ILE A 12 18.62 -7.67 -2.68
N SER A 13 18.90 -7.84 -3.97
CA SER A 13 18.98 -6.67 -4.88
C SER A 13 17.63 -5.99 -5.06
N HIS A 14 16.52 -6.74 -4.96
CA HIS A 14 15.18 -6.22 -5.17
C HIS A 14 14.62 -5.54 -3.90
N TYR A 15 14.65 -6.23 -2.76
CA TYR A 15 14.10 -5.75 -1.49
C TYR A 15 15.17 -5.19 -0.54
N GLY A 16 16.40 -5.67 -0.62
CA GLY A 16 17.51 -5.27 0.27
C GLY A 16 17.76 -6.21 1.45
N ILE A 17 16.79 -7.03 1.79
CA ILE A 17 16.83 -8.07 2.82
C ILE A 17 16.03 -9.28 2.31
N THR A 18 16.17 -10.44 2.95
CA THR A 18 15.32 -11.60 2.65
C THR A 18 15.25 -12.56 3.83
N ASN A 19 14.51 -13.65 3.64
CA ASN A 19 14.33 -14.72 4.61
C ASN A 19 14.67 -16.08 3.99
N VAL A 20 15.19 -17.01 4.79
CA VAL A 20 15.47 -18.40 4.37
C VAL A 20 14.22 -19.08 3.77
N ALA A 21 13.05 -18.89 4.35
CA ALA A 21 11.80 -19.49 3.87
C ALA A 21 11.46 -19.05 2.43
N GLU A 22 11.62 -17.75 2.11
CA GLU A 22 11.39 -17.21 0.77
C GLU A 22 12.34 -17.85 -0.26
N ILE A 23 13.59 -18.11 0.12
CA ILE A 23 14.56 -18.76 -0.78
C ILE A 23 14.16 -20.21 -1.03
N ILE A 24 13.73 -20.94 0.00
CA ILE A 24 13.27 -22.32 -0.13
C ILE A 24 12.06 -22.37 -1.07
N GLU A 25 11.09 -21.48 -0.88
CA GLU A 25 9.89 -21.40 -1.72
C GLU A 25 10.25 -21.10 -3.19
N GLN A 26 11.11 -20.12 -3.43
CA GLN A 26 11.56 -19.76 -4.79
C GLN A 26 12.36 -20.88 -5.47
N VAL A 27 13.16 -21.65 -4.72
CA VAL A 27 13.85 -22.82 -5.27
C VAL A 27 12.85 -23.93 -5.60
N PHE A 28 11.91 -24.18 -4.70
CA PHE A 28 10.86 -25.19 -4.90
C PHE A 28 10.02 -24.87 -6.14
N GLN A 29 9.55 -23.63 -6.30
CA GLN A 29 8.79 -23.18 -7.47
C GLN A 29 9.56 -23.38 -8.80
N LYS A 30 10.89 -23.31 -8.78
CA LYS A 30 11.73 -23.46 -9.97
C LYS A 30 12.17 -24.88 -10.29
N THR A 31 12.22 -25.76 -9.30
CA THR A 31 12.90 -27.07 -9.42
C THR A 31 12.06 -28.24 -8.94
N GLY A 32 10.98 -27.99 -8.21
CA GLY A 32 10.21 -29.01 -7.48
C GLY A 32 10.96 -29.62 -6.28
N GLN A 33 12.20 -29.19 -6.01
CA GLN A 33 13.02 -29.75 -4.95
C GLN A 33 12.72 -29.08 -3.61
N ALA A 34 12.31 -29.87 -2.62
CA ALA A 34 12.21 -29.42 -1.24
C ALA A 34 13.61 -29.32 -0.61
N LEU A 35 13.91 -28.17 -0.01
CA LEU A 35 15.16 -27.92 0.70
C LEU A 35 14.90 -27.73 2.19
N THR A 36 15.90 -28.06 3.01
CA THR A 36 15.86 -27.79 4.45
C THR A 36 16.54 -26.46 4.77
N ASP A 37 16.10 -25.79 5.84
CA ASP A 37 16.71 -24.56 6.35
C ASP A 37 18.21 -24.74 6.59
N LYS A 38 18.61 -25.84 7.23
CA LYS A 38 20.02 -26.15 7.51
C LYS A 38 20.88 -26.18 6.25
N TYR A 39 20.37 -26.73 5.15
CA TYR A 39 21.09 -26.78 3.88
C TYR A 39 21.22 -25.40 3.23
N VAL A 40 20.15 -24.59 3.27
CA VAL A 40 20.21 -23.22 2.73
C VAL A 40 21.16 -22.34 3.57
N ILE A 41 21.08 -22.44 4.90
CA ILE A 41 21.93 -21.69 5.83
C ILE A 41 23.39 -22.06 5.65
N SER A 42 23.75 -23.34 5.52
CA SER A 42 25.14 -23.75 5.33
C SER A 42 25.75 -23.18 4.04
N ILE A 43 24.94 -23.01 3.00
CA ILE A 43 25.35 -22.36 1.75
C ILE A 43 25.50 -20.84 1.91
N LEU A 44 24.56 -20.21 2.61
CA LEU A 44 24.57 -18.75 2.86
C LEU A 44 25.72 -18.33 3.78
N ALA A 45 26.07 -19.14 4.78
CA ALA A 45 27.14 -18.87 5.75
C ALA A 45 28.54 -18.79 5.11
N VAL A 46 28.73 -19.34 3.90
CA VAL A 46 29.99 -19.24 3.15
C VAL A 46 30.23 -17.80 2.63
N PHE A 47 29.21 -16.95 2.62
CA PHE A 47 29.32 -15.59 2.11
C PHE A 47 29.96 -14.66 3.14
N LYS A 48 31.10 -14.07 2.78
CA LYS A 48 31.83 -13.10 3.63
C LYS A 48 31.00 -11.90 4.08
N ASN A 49 29.90 -11.60 3.39
CA ASN A 49 29.02 -10.46 3.67
C ASN A 49 27.64 -10.89 4.17
N PHE A 50 27.45 -12.16 4.49
CA PHE A 50 26.23 -12.64 5.14
C PHE A 50 26.15 -12.08 6.56
N SER A 51 24.98 -11.55 6.91
CA SER A 51 24.71 -11.11 8.27
C SER A 51 23.26 -11.38 8.65
N TRP A 52 23.09 -11.92 9.86
CA TRP A 52 21.78 -12.17 10.44
C TRP A 52 21.13 -10.86 10.89
N LEU A 53 19.82 -10.76 10.66
CA LEU A 53 18.95 -9.72 11.20
C LEU A 53 17.97 -10.29 12.23
N ASP A 54 17.55 -11.55 12.04
CA ASP A 54 16.82 -12.34 13.03
C ASP A 54 17.06 -13.83 12.71
N GLU A 55 18.08 -14.43 13.34
CA GLU A 55 18.49 -15.82 13.07
C GLU A 55 17.37 -16.82 13.35
N SER A 56 16.61 -16.65 14.45
CA SER A 56 15.55 -17.59 14.83
C SER A 56 14.40 -17.62 13.84
N LYS A 57 14.22 -16.52 13.08
CA LYS A 57 13.22 -16.42 12.02
C LYS A 57 13.83 -16.50 10.63
N GLY A 58 15.15 -16.68 10.50
CA GLY A 58 15.84 -16.79 9.21
C GLY A 58 15.97 -15.48 8.41
N TRP A 59 15.85 -14.30 9.03
CA TRP A 59 16.02 -13.02 8.33
C TRP A 59 17.48 -12.61 8.23
N PHE A 60 17.91 -12.23 7.03
CA PHE A 60 19.29 -11.84 6.79
C PHE A 60 19.42 -10.85 5.64
N TRP A 61 20.63 -10.32 5.49
CA TRP A 61 21.01 -9.51 4.33
C TRP A 61 22.47 -9.76 3.95
N LEU A 62 22.88 -9.16 2.83
CA LEU A 62 24.25 -9.19 2.35
C LEU A 62 24.85 -7.78 2.44
N ALA A 63 25.65 -7.51 3.47
CA ALA A 63 26.08 -6.17 3.89
C ALA A 63 26.84 -5.38 2.80
N SER A 64 27.57 -6.05 1.90
CA SER A 64 28.33 -5.40 0.83
C SER A 64 27.61 -5.32 -0.52
N THR A 65 26.28 -5.45 -0.53
CA THR A 65 25.50 -5.35 -1.77
C THR A 65 25.39 -3.90 -2.22
N LYS A 66 26.03 -3.57 -3.36
CA LYS A 66 26.03 -2.20 -3.94
C LYS A 66 24.63 -1.63 -4.18
N ARG A 67 23.66 -2.48 -4.54
CA ARG A 67 22.26 -2.09 -4.78
C ARG A 67 21.38 -2.68 -3.70
N ASN A 68 20.89 -1.83 -2.81
CA ASN A 68 20.02 -2.25 -1.73
C ASN A 68 18.83 -1.30 -1.61
N ARG A 69 17.64 -1.80 -1.96
CA ARG A 69 16.42 -0.99 -2.07
C ARG A 69 15.95 -0.44 -0.74
N ILE A 70 15.89 -1.27 0.31
CA ILE A 70 15.47 -0.80 1.63
C ILE A 70 16.43 0.29 2.13
N LEU A 71 17.74 0.17 1.88
CA LEU A 71 18.69 1.23 2.22
C LEU A 71 18.40 2.52 1.44
N SER A 72 18.13 2.43 0.13
CA SER A 72 17.75 3.60 -0.66
C SER A 72 16.49 4.28 -0.12
N ILE A 73 15.49 3.51 0.33
CA ILE A 73 14.27 4.06 0.92
C ILE A 73 14.56 4.71 2.27
N ILE A 74 15.33 4.05 3.15
CA ILE A 74 15.74 4.60 4.44
C ILE A 74 16.49 5.93 4.24
N ARG A 75 17.41 6.00 3.25
CA ARG A 75 18.14 7.23 2.92
C ARG A 75 17.22 8.37 2.51
N LYS A 76 16.19 8.09 1.70
CA LYS A 76 15.18 9.12 1.32
C LYS A 76 14.38 9.61 2.51
N ILE A 77 13.98 8.71 3.41
CA ILE A 77 13.23 9.09 4.61
C ILE A 77 14.11 9.94 5.53
N LEU A 78 15.33 9.50 5.83
CA LEU A 78 16.25 10.22 6.70
C LEU A 78 16.84 11.50 6.07
N SER A 79 16.67 11.74 4.76
CA SER A 79 17.04 13.03 4.17
C SER A 79 16.00 14.12 4.42
N VAL A 80 14.76 13.76 4.76
CA VAL A 80 13.67 14.74 4.98
C VAL A 80 13.33 14.98 6.45
N CYS A 81 13.95 14.24 7.38
CA CYS A 81 13.77 14.39 8.82
C CYS A 81 15.09 14.19 9.57
N GLU A 82 15.28 14.88 10.70
CA GLU A 82 16.49 14.74 11.52
C GLU A 82 16.57 13.38 12.23
N SER A 83 15.44 12.92 12.75
CA SER A 83 15.28 11.62 13.41
C SER A 83 13.91 11.04 13.12
N ILE A 84 13.79 9.72 13.14
CA ILE A 84 12.51 9.04 12.92
C ILE A 84 12.35 7.84 13.86
N ASN A 85 11.12 7.66 14.35
CA ASN A 85 10.77 6.46 15.11
C ASN A 85 10.76 5.22 14.20
N LEU A 86 11.25 4.10 14.71
CA LEU A 86 11.32 2.82 14.01
C LEU A 86 9.98 2.35 13.41
N HIS A 87 8.85 2.59 14.10
CA HIS A 87 7.52 2.24 13.59
C HIS A 87 7.13 3.10 12.38
N GLU A 88 7.44 4.39 12.43
CA GLU A 88 7.16 5.32 11.33
C GLU A 88 8.08 5.06 10.12
N LEU A 89 9.35 4.74 10.37
CA LEU A 89 10.28 4.28 9.33
C LEU A 89 9.75 3.03 8.63
N ARG A 90 9.29 2.04 9.40
CA ARG A 90 8.68 0.82 8.85
C ARG A 90 7.44 1.14 8.02
N ALA A 91 6.59 2.06 8.48
CA ALA A 91 5.40 2.48 7.73
C ALA A 91 5.79 3.13 6.39
N GLY A 92 6.82 3.99 6.37
CA GLY A 92 7.35 4.59 5.14
C GLY A 92 7.93 3.55 4.17
N ILE A 93 8.65 2.56 4.68
CA ILE A 93 9.18 1.45 3.87
C ILE A 93 8.03 0.64 3.25
N GLY A 94 7.04 0.28 4.07
CA GLY A 94 5.88 -0.51 3.63
C GLY A 94 4.97 0.20 2.63
N LYS A 95 5.02 1.54 2.58
CA LYS A 95 4.28 2.34 1.61
C LYS A 95 4.85 2.24 0.19
N SER A 96 6.15 1.93 0.05
CA SER A 96 6.76 1.82 -1.28
C SER A 96 6.25 0.57 -2.00
N TYR A 97 5.65 0.72 -3.18
CA TYR A 97 5.21 -0.40 -4.02
C TYR A 97 6.34 -1.39 -4.35
N ARG A 98 7.60 -0.93 -4.29
CA ARG A 98 8.79 -1.76 -4.55
C ARG A 98 9.15 -2.68 -3.39
N MET A 99 8.46 -2.56 -2.26
CA MET A 99 8.57 -3.44 -1.09
C MET A 99 7.35 -4.36 -0.96
N GLU A 100 6.45 -4.35 -1.95
CA GLU A 100 5.28 -5.21 -1.97
C GLU A 100 5.71 -6.69 -1.88
N GLY A 101 5.06 -7.45 -1.00
CA GLY A 101 5.40 -8.86 -0.73
C GLY A 101 6.48 -9.09 0.31
N LEU A 102 7.31 -8.09 0.69
CA LEU A 102 8.34 -8.29 1.71
C LEU A 102 8.63 -7.04 2.56
N VAL A 103 7.87 -6.87 3.66
CA VAL A 103 8.09 -5.78 4.64
C VAL A 103 8.62 -6.37 5.95
N PRO A 104 9.84 -5.98 6.41
CA PRO A 104 10.41 -6.51 7.64
C PRO A 104 9.58 -6.17 8.88
N THR A 105 9.76 -6.95 9.93
CA THR A 105 9.30 -6.58 11.27
C THR A 105 10.14 -5.42 11.83
N THR A 106 9.64 -4.72 12.84
CA THR A 106 10.42 -3.67 13.53
C THR A 106 11.72 -4.22 14.10
N ARG A 107 11.71 -5.43 14.67
CA ARG A 107 12.92 -6.12 15.16
C ARG A 107 13.99 -6.29 14.07
N VAL A 108 13.59 -6.82 12.91
CA VAL A 108 14.49 -7.03 11.76
C VAL A 108 15.01 -5.69 11.23
N LEU A 109 14.14 -4.67 11.16
CA LEU A 109 14.52 -3.33 10.70
C LEU A 109 15.47 -2.63 11.68
N LEU A 110 15.28 -2.79 12.98
CA LEU A 110 16.15 -2.25 14.01
C LEU A 110 17.55 -2.85 13.90
N GLU A 111 17.63 -4.18 13.77
CA GLU A 111 18.90 -4.88 13.60
C GLU A 111 19.60 -4.48 12.31
N LEU A 112 18.85 -4.33 11.21
CA LEU A 112 19.37 -3.79 9.96
C LEU A 112 19.97 -2.39 10.18
N CYS A 113 19.25 -1.49 10.85
CA CYS A 113 19.71 -0.12 11.08
C CYS A 113 20.99 -0.06 11.93
N LYS A 114 21.16 -0.96 12.90
CA LYS A 114 22.39 -1.06 13.70
C LYS A 114 23.61 -1.49 12.88
N GLN A 115 23.39 -2.27 11.82
CA GLN A 115 24.46 -2.77 10.96
C GLN A 115 24.79 -1.82 9.80
N ILE A 116 24.04 -0.73 9.61
CA ILE A 116 24.29 0.28 8.58
C ILE A 116 25.33 1.30 9.11
N PRO A 117 26.49 1.48 8.46
CA PRO A 117 27.55 2.36 8.98
C PRO A 117 27.16 3.83 9.13
N TRP A 118 26.22 4.31 8.31
CA TRP A 118 25.75 5.70 8.29
C TRP A 118 24.46 5.91 9.10
N CYS A 119 23.97 4.88 9.81
CA CYS A 119 22.83 5.02 10.71
C CYS A 119 23.32 5.03 12.16
N LYS A 120 22.74 5.92 12.96
CA LYS A 120 22.84 5.87 14.42
C LYS A 120 21.48 5.49 14.99
N VAL A 121 21.50 4.53 15.92
CA VAL A 121 20.31 3.97 16.55
C VAL A 121 20.37 4.25 18.05
N GLU A 122 19.38 4.98 18.55
CA GLU A 122 19.22 5.25 19.98
C GLU A 122 17.81 4.82 20.41
N SER A 123 17.72 3.76 21.19
CA SER A 123 16.46 3.10 21.55
C SER A 123 15.66 2.70 20.28
N ASN A 124 14.62 3.47 19.94
CA ASN A 124 13.78 3.28 18.75
C ASN A 124 13.87 4.45 17.76
N MET A 125 14.82 5.36 17.95
CA MET A 125 15.04 6.51 17.08
C MET A 125 16.21 6.22 16.15
N ILE A 126 16.02 6.51 14.87
CA ILE A 126 16.99 6.31 13.80
C ILE A 126 17.38 7.67 13.25
N THR A 127 18.68 7.92 13.14
CA THR A 127 19.26 9.15 12.59
C THR A 127 20.32 8.80 11.56
N ALA A 128 20.53 9.67 10.57
CA ALA A 128 21.62 9.54 9.62
C ALA A 128 22.86 10.28 10.14
N ASN A 129 24.02 9.64 10.04
CA ASN A 129 25.32 10.24 10.33
C ASN A 129 26.36 9.78 9.29
N PRO A 130 26.84 10.66 8.39
CA PRO A 130 26.52 12.09 8.30
C PRO A 130 25.08 12.37 7.82
N PRO A 131 24.58 13.60 7.95
CA PRO A 131 23.31 14.02 7.36
C PRO A 131 23.26 13.75 5.85
N ILE A 132 22.08 13.41 5.34
CA ILE A 132 21.87 13.08 3.92
C ILE A 132 21.22 14.27 3.21
N MET A 133 21.86 14.76 2.16
CA MET A 133 21.30 15.84 1.33
C MET A 133 20.17 15.29 0.46
N VAL A 134 19.06 16.02 0.38
CA VAL A 134 17.87 15.58 -0.36
C VAL A 134 18.14 15.51 -1.86
N GLU A 135 19.00 16.38 -2.38
CA GLU A 135 19.40 16.46 -3.78
C GLU A 135 20.15 15.21 -4.26
N ASP A 136 20.80 14.49 -3.34
CA ASP A 136 21.57 13.28 -3.64
C ASP A 136 20.69 12.03 -3.76
N VAL A 137 19.46 12.06 -3.22
CA VAL A 137 18.65 10.85 -3.01
C VAL A 137 17.21 10.93 -3.53
N LEU A 138 16.61 12.12 -3.58
CA LEU A 138 15.24 12.30 -4.06
C LEU A 138 15.21 12.42 -5.58
N GLY A 139 14.24 11.75 -6.22
CA GLY A 139 13.97 12.00 -7.63
C GLY A 139 13.33 13.37 -7.85
N ASN A 140 13.37 13.90 -9.08
CA ASN A 140 12.90 15.27 -9.39
C ASN A 140 11.52 15.62 -8.81
N HIS A 141 10.53 14.73 -8.94
CA HIS A 141 9.19 14.98 -8.39
C HIS A 141 9.14 14.91 -6.85
N GLU A 142 9.83 13.95 -6.23
CA GLU A 142 9.92 13.88 -4.76
C GLU A 142 10.63 15.11 -4.20
N LEU A 143 11.72 15.54 -4.84
CA LEU A 143 12.46 16.75 -4.47
C LEU A 143 11.56 17.98 -4.57
N ARG A 144 10.76 18.09 -5.63
CA ARG A 144 9.84 19.21 -5.78
C ARG A 144 8.73 19.21 -4.73
N MET A 145 8.15 18.06 -4.45
CA MET A 145 7.16 17.89 -3.38
C MET A 145 7.74 18.22 -2.01
N TYR A 146 8.99 17.81 -1.76
CA TYR A 146 9.72 18.17 -0.54
C TYR A 146 9.91 19.68 -0.42
N GLN A 147 10.33 20.37 -1.48
CA GLN A 147 10.50 21.82 -1.48
C GLN A 147 9.20 22.55 -1.18
N ILE A 148 8.09 22.15 -1.82
CA ILE A 148 6.76 22.75 -1.57
C ILE A 148 6.38 22.64 -0.09
N LEU A 149 6.49 21.45 0.50
CA LEU A 149 6.17 21.22 1.91
C LEU A 149 7.17 21.91 2.86
N LYS A 150 8.43 22.06 2.46
CA LYS A 150 9.42 22.79 3.26
C LYS A 150 9.14 24.29 3.30
N GLU A 151 8.70 24.87 2.18
CA GLU A 151 8.46 26.31 2.03
C GLU A 151 7.10 26.75 2.60
N GLN A 152 6.05 25.94 2.39
CA GLN A 152 4.67 26.32 2.77
C GLN A 152 4.23 25.78 4.14
N GLY A 153 5.04 24.90 4.74
CA GLY A 153 4.78 24.27 6.02
C GLY A 153 4.72 22.74 5.90
N PRO A 154 5.21 22.00 6.92
CA PRO A 154 5.44 20.55 6.82
C PRO A 154 4.16 19.73 6.60
N LEU A 155 2.99 20.36 6.72
CA LEU A 155 1.66 19.84 6.43
C LEU A 155 0.93 20.76 5.46
N MET A 156 0.16 20.17 4.55
CA MET A 156 -0.74 20.88 3.64
C MET A 156 -2.03 20.09 3.42
N ALA A 157 -3.13 20.81 3.18
CA ALA A 157 -4.36 20.19 2.72
C ALA A 157 -4.15 19.61 1.32
N THR A 158 -4.75 18.45 1.00
CA THR A 158 -4.54 17.76 -0.28
C THR A 158 -4.81 18.65 -1.47
N VAL A 159 -5.87 19.47 -1.42
CA VAL A 159 -6.28 20.35 -2.52
C VAL A 159 -5.23 21.44 -2.78
N GLU A 160 -4.70 22.05 -1.72
CA GLU A 160 -3.67 23.07 -1.81
C GLU A 160 -2.34 22.48 -2.26
N PHE A 161 -2.00 21.28 -1.75
CA PHE A 161 -0.79 20.58 -2.13
C PHE A 161 -0.83 20.14 -3.59
N GLU A 162 -1.98 19.66 -4.07
CA GLU A 162 -2.22 19.32 -5.47
C GLU A 162 -2.07 20.56 -6.36
N ALA A 163 -2.70 21.67 -6.00
CA ALA A 163 -2.61 22.93 -6.74
C ALA A 163 -1.16 23.44 -6.82
N ALA A 164 -0.43 23.41 -5.71
CA ALA A 164 0.99 23.78 -5.67
C ALA A 164 1.84 22.87 -6.57
N CYS A 165 1.61 21.55 -6.54
CA CYS A 165 2.31 20.60 -7.39
C CYS A 165 2.03 20.82 -8.89
N LEU A 166 0.76 21.07 -9.25
CA LEU A 166 0.36 21.37 -10.63
C LEU A 166 1.03 22.64 -11.17
N ASN A 167 1.08 23.71 -10.35
CA ASN A 167 1.77 24.95 -10.69
C ASN A 167 3.27 24.77 -10.95
N PHE A 168 3.86 23.70 -10.41
CA PHE A 168 5.25 23.33 -10.65
C PHE A 168 5.44 22.22 -11.70
N GLY A 169 4.42 21.94 -12.50
CA GLY A 169 4.49 21.02 -13.64
C GLY A 169 4.41 19.53 -13.27
N ILE A 170 3.98 19.19 -12.04
CA ILE A 170 3.70 17.81 -11.68
C ILE A 170 2.28 17.48 -12.13
N ALA A 171 2.12 16.55 -13.08
CA ALA A 171 0.81 16.13 -13.54
C ALA A 171 -0.04 15.52 -12.41
N ARG A 172 -1.36 15.72 -12.49
CA ARG A 172 -2.33 15.25 -11.49
C ARG A 172 -2.19 13.76 -11.15
N ASN A 173 -2.07 12.91 -12.16
CA ASN A 173 -1.87 11.47 -11.97
C ASN A 173 -0.56 11.18 -11.20
N SER A 174 0.54 11.84 -11.60
CA SER A 174 1.83 11.71 -10.90
C SER A 174 1.72 12.16 -9.44
N PHE A 175 0.99 13.24 -9.15
CA PHE A 175 0.74 13.69 -7.79
C PHE A 175 0.11 12.59 -6.92
N TYR A 176 -1.02 12.02 -7.34
CA TYR A 176 -1.70 10.96 -6.58
C TYR A 176 -0.86 9.67 -6.48
N GLN A 177 -0.12 9.34 -7.54
CA GLN A 177 0.85 8.25 -7.51
C GLN A 177 1.90 8.43 -6.41
N TYR A 178 2.55 9.59 -6.33
CA TYR A 178 3.52 9.87 -5.26
C TYR A 178 2.86 9.93 -3.88
N LEU A 179 1.63 10.44 -3.75
CA LEU A 179 0.90 10.35 -2.48
C LEU A 179 0.72 8.90 -2.03
N SER A 180 0.49 7.97 -2.96
CA SER A 180 0.28 6.54 -2.67
C SER A 180 1.56 5.81 -2.28
N TYR A 181 2.68 6.01 -2.98
CA TYR A 181 3.88 5.18 -2.76
C TYR A 181 5.12 5.91 -2.23
N SER A 182 5.13 7.25 -2.21
CA SER A 182 6.34 7.99 -1.83
C SER A 182 6.64 7.77 -0.34
N PRO A 183 7.85 7.27 0.00
CA PRO A 183 8.21 6.97 1.37
C PRO A 183 8.40 8.24 2.22
N ILE A 184 8.72 9.37 1.59
CA ILE A 184 8.95 10.66 2.28
C ILE A 184 7.65 11.38 2.64
N LEU A 185 6.50 10.93 2.12
CA LEU A 185 5.20 11.54 2.38
C LEU A 185 4.41 10.70 3.38
N ASN A 186 3.75 11.37 4.32
CA ASN A 186 2.82 10.77 5.26
C ASN A 186 1.47 11.46 5.20
N ARG A 187 0.41 10.68 5.44
CA ARG A 187 -0.95 11.19 5.64
C ARG A 187 -1.16 11.29 7.14
N TYR A 188 -1.25 12.51 7.67
CA TYR A 188 -1.41 12.73 9.10
C TYR A 188 -2.86 12.57 9.53
N ILE A 189 -3.78 13.09 8.72
CA ILE A 189 -5.23 12.87 8.87
C ILE A 189 -5.89 12.82 7.47
N SER A 190 -7.21 12.65 7.40
CA SER A 190 -7.93 12.71 6.13
C SER A 190 -7.79 14.07 5.45
N GLY A 191 -7.28 14.09 4.23
CA GLY A 191 -7.14 15.32 3.45
C GLY A 191 -5.94 16.18 3.82
N VAL A 192 -5.02 15.70 4.67
CA VAL A 192 -3.80 16.43 5.05
C VAL A 192 -2.58 15.53 4.91
N TYR A 193 -1.63 16.00 4.11
CA TYR A 193 -0.37 15.32 3.82
C TYR A 193 0.81 16.17 4.27
N GLY A 194 1.93 15.51 4.56
CA GLY A 194 3.15 16.19 4.95
C GLY A 194 4.39 15.34 4.80
N LEU A 195 5.53 15.92 5.17
CA LEU A 195 6.79 15.19 5.23
C LEU A 195 6.73 14.16 6.36
N ARG A 196 7.21 12.94 6.09
CA ARG A 196 7.34 11.89 7.09
C ARG A 196 8.43 12.25 8.09
N GLY A 197 8.19 11.97 9.37
CA GLY A 197 9.11 12.33 10.46
C GLY A 197 9.16 13.83 10.75
N ALA A 198 8.21 14.62 10.24
CA ALA A 198 8.10 16.02 10.59
C ALA A 198 7.61 16.16 12.05
N ASP A 199 8.20 17.08 12.79
CA ASP A 199 7.71 17.43 14.12
C ASP A 199 6.46 18.30 13.98
N ILE A 200 5.30 17.70 14.23
CA ILE A 200 3.99 18.32 14.03
C ILE A 200 3.40 18.68 15.40
N PRO A 201 3.14 19.97 15.66
CA PRO A 201 2.41 20.38 16.86
C PRO A 201 1.03 19.71 16.94
N PRO A 202 0.61 19.24 18.12
CA PRO A 202 -0.74 18.72 18.32
C PRO A 202 -1.81 19.72 17.86
N GLY A 203 -2.81 19.26 17.11
CA GLY A 203 -3.90 20.11 16.60
C GLY A 203 -3.61 20.83 15.28
N LEU A 204 -2.35 20.89 14.81
CA LEU A 204 -2.02 21.56 13.54
C LEU A 204 -2.67 20.85 12.36
N ALA A 205 -2.61 19.52 12.32
CA ALA A 205 -3.22 18.73 11.26
C ALA A 205 -4.74 18.98 11.20
N GLU A 206 -5.42 19.00 12.34
CA GLU A 206 -6.85 19.27 12.47
C GLU A 206 -7.21 20.69 12.01
N SER A 207 -6.35 21.68 12.27
CA SER A 207 -6.57 23.06 11.83
C SER A 207 -6.45 23.26 10.31
N ILE A 208 -5.65 22.42 9.65
CA ILE A 208 -5.47 22.38 8.18
C ILE A 208 -6.53 21.51 7.52
N ALA A 209 -7.10 20.57 8.27
CA ALA A 209 -8.08 19.63 7.76
C ALA A 209 -9.18 20.38 7.01
N PRO A 210 -9.50 19.98 5.77
CA PRO A 210 -10.67 20.55 5.11
C PRO A 210 -11.87 20.30 6.01
N THR A 211 -12.62 21.37 6.33
CA THR A 211 -13.87 21.27 7.09
C THR A 211 -14.68 20.16 6.45
N LYS A 212 -15.00 19.09 7.21
CA LYS A 212 -15.64 17.87 6.68
C LYS A 212 -16.86 18.24 5.84
N ARG A 213 -16.70 18.43 4.53
CA ARG A 213 -17.82 18.34 3.60
C ARG A 213 -18.18 16.86 3.64
N LYS A 214 -19.38 16.56 4.12
CA LYS A 214 -20.00 15.25 3.88
C LYS A 214 -20.09 15.10 2.37
N VAL A 215 -19.04 14.55 1.75
CA VAL A 215 -19.11 14.07 0.39
C VAL A 215 -19.95 12.81 0.48
N PHE A 216 -21.25 12.94 0.17
CA PHE A 216 -22.06 11.77 -0.08
C PHE A 216 -21.46 11.09 -1.31
N SER A 217 -20.92 9.87 -1.16
CA SER A 217 -20.55 9.04 -2.31
C SER A 217 -21.79 8.88 -3.20
N LYS A 218 -21.71 9.26 -4.47
CA LYS A 218 -22.81 9.05 -5.44
C LYS A 218 -23.22 7.58 -5.38
N THR A 219 -24.47 7.31 -5.04
CA THR A 219 -25.02 5.96 -4.83
C THR A 219 -26.40 5.92 -5.45
N ASP A 220 -26.67 4.87 -6.21
CA ASP A 220 -27.98 4.59 -6.78
C ASP A 220 -28.23 3.08 -6.75
N TYR A 221 -29.49 2.67 -6.80
CA TYR A 221 -29.89 1.29 -6.65
C TYR A 221 -31.32 1.06 -7.12
N GLY A 222 -31.63 -0.18 -7.45
CA GLY A 222 -32.97 -0.53 -7.86
C GLY A 222 -33.16 -2.01 -8.11
N TRP A 223 -34.26 -2.28 -8.79
CA TRP A 223 -34.61 -3.58 -9.30
C TRP A 223 -34.47 -3.56 -10.82
N THR A 224 -34.01 -4.66 -11.41
CA THR A 224 -34.14 -4.88 -12.85
C THR A 224 -35.57 -5.30 -13.17
N ASN A 225 -35.95 -5.20 -14.45
CA ASN A 225 -37.22 -5.76 -14.93
C ASN A 225 -37.38 -7.27 -14.67
N GLY A 226 -36.28 -8.00 -14.49
CA GLY A 226 -36.26 -9.42 -14.17
C GLY A 226 -36.42 -9.75 -12.68
N GLY A 227 -36.56 -8.74 -11.81
CA GLY A 227 -36.67 -8.93 -10.35
C GLY A 227 -35.33 -9.16 -9.65
N ASP A 228 -34.21 -8.88 -10.31
CA ASP A 228 -32.88 -8.91 -9.72
C ASP A 228 -32.52 -7.54 -9.12
N ILE A 229 -31.58 -7.51 -8.19
CA ILE A 229 -31.19 -6.28 -7.48
C ILE A 229 -29.95 -5.69 -8.11
N TRP A 230 -29.88 -4.37 -8.27
CA TRP A 230 -28.63 -3.69 -8.63
C TRP A 230 -28.31 -2.55 -7.67
N VAL A 231 -27.01 -2.32 -7.45
CA VAL A 231 -26.48 -1.22 -6.64
C VAL A 231 -25.23 -0.69 -7.34
N ILE A 232 -25.18 0.62 -7.58
CA ILE A 232 -23.99 1.31 -8.10
C ILE A 232 -23.54 2.40 -7.14
N ARG A 233 -22.23 2.49 -6.94
CA ARG A 233 -21.65 3.45 -5.99
C ARG A 233 -20.27 3.90 -6.41
N GLN A 234 -19.99 5.18 -6.16
CA GLN A 234 -18.63 5.70 -6.14
C GLN A 234 -17.89 5.22 -4.90
N LEU A 235 -16.77 4.51 -5.09
CA LEU A 235 -15.97 3.96 -4.02
C LEU A 235 -15.31 5.09 -3.22
N SER A 236 -15.66 5.19 -1.94
CA SER A 236 -15.03 6.13 -1.03
C SER A 236 -13.68 5.57 -0.54
N ILE A 237 -12.85 6.46 0.03
CA ILE A 237 -11.61 6.07 0.70
C ILE A 237 -11.86 5.02 1.80
N SER A 238 -12.99 5.12 2.52
CA SER A 238 -13.32 4.12 3.55
C SER A 238 -13.59 2.76 2.90
N THR A 239 -14.45 2.71 1.88
CA THR A 239 -14.78 1.45 1.18
C THR A 239 -13.55 0.79 0.55
N ILE A 240 -12.60 1.56 0.00
CA ILE A 240 -11.33 1.01 -0.50
C ILE A 240 -10.50 0.40 0.63
N HIS A 241 -10.47 1.04 1.80
CA HIS A 241 -9.65 0.59 2.94
C HIS A 241 -10.26 -0.60 3.71
N ASP A 242 -11.53 -0.49 4.09
CA ASP A 242 -12.25 -1.48 4.91
C ASP A 242 -12.92 -2.58 4.06
N GLY A 243 -13.12 -2.34 2.76
CA GLY A 243 -13.79 -3.24 1.83
C GLY A 243 -15.28 -3.38 2.10
N ARG A 244 -15.90 -2.46 2.86
CA ARG A 244 -17.32 -2.53 3.18
C ARG A 244 -18.12 -1.79 2.10
N PHE A 245 -18.81 -2.57 1.28
CA PHE A 245 -19.76 -2.05 0.31
C PHE A 245 -21.16 -2.11 0.90
N SER A 246 -21.72 -0.95 1.23
CA SER A 246 -23.07 -0.87 1.79
C SER A 246 -24.11 -1.20 0.74
N ILE A 247 -25.10 -2.00 1.14
CA ILE A 247 -26.31 -2.28 0.40
C ILE A 247 -27.45 -1.50 1.08
N PRO A 248 -28.32 -0.82 0.32
CA PRO A 248 -29.48 -0.16 0.89
C PRO A 248 -30.33 -1.13 1.73
N THR A 249 -30.70 -0.72 2.94
CA THR A 249 -31.46 -1.56 3.89
C THR A 249 -32.68 -2.20 3.25
N ALA A 250 -33.44 -1.42 2.46
CA ALA A 250 -34.64 -1.86 1.75
C ALA A 250 -34.39 -3.06 0.81
N LEU A 251 -33.20 -3.19 0.25
CA LEU A 251 -32.82 -4.26 -0.69
C LEU A 251 -32.10 -5.42 0.02
N SER A 252 -31.31 -5.10 1.05
CA SER A 252 -30.45 -6.06 1.74
C SER A 252 -31.20 -7.26 2.30
N GLN A 253 -32.47 -7.11 2.70
CA GLN A 253 -33.29 -8.17 3.26
C GLN A 253 -33.56 -9.31 2.26
N TYR A 254 -33.63 -8.99 0.96
CA TYR A 254 -33.94 -9.96 -0.10
C TYR A 254 -32.73 -10.76 -0.58
N LEU A 255 -31.52 -10.30 -0.26
CA LEU A 255 -30.31 -11.01 -0.66
C LEU A 255 -30.07 -12.27 0.18
N PRO A 256 -29.44 -13.33 -0.34
CA PRO A 256 -29.05 -14.49 0.46
C PRO A 256 -27.95 -14.15 1.48
N GLU A 257 -27.63 -15.05 2.42
CA GLU A 257 -26.52 -14.83 3.38
C GLU A 257 -25.14 -14.80 2.71
N SER A 258 -24.99 -15.52 1.60
CA SER A 258 -23.80 -15.45 0.77
C SER A 258 -24.14 -15.53 -0.71
N ILE A 259 -23.29 -14.92 -1.54
CA ILE A 259 -23.48 -14.85 -2.98
C ILE A 259 -22.15 -14.90 -3.72
N MET A 260 -22.09 -15.60 -4.84
CA MET A 260 -20.85 -15.74 -5.60
C MET A 260 -20.64 -14.53 -6.52
N LEU A 261 -19.60 -13.74 -6.29
CA LEU A 261 -19.21 -12.62 -7.14
C LEU A 261 -18.39 -13.11 -8.34
N LYS A 262 -18.80 -12.68 -9.52
CA LYS A 262 -18.14 -12.92 -10.80
C LYS A 262 -17.90 -11.61 -11.55
N SER A 263 -16.91 -11.58 -12.42
CA SER A 263 -16.76 -10.53 -13.44
C SER A 263 -17.71 -10.78 -14.60
N VAL A 264 -17.81 -9.79 -15.50
CA VAL A 264 -18.67 -9.84 -16.69
C VAL A 264 -18.34 -11.02 -17.62
N ASP A 265 -17.08 -11.45 -17.66
CA ASP A 265 -16.61 -12.62 -18.44
C ASP A 265 -16.89 -13.97 -17.75
N GLY A 266 -17.50 -13.96 -16.56
CA GLY A 266 -17.84 -15.16 -15.78
C GLY A 266 -16.74 -15.65 -14.84
N THR A 267 -15.57 -15.01 -14.80
CA THR A 267 -14.49 -15.38 -13.87
C THR A 267 -14.94 -15.19 -12.42
N ILE A 268 -14.74 -16.20 -11.57
CA ILE A 268 -15.10 -16.14 -10.15
C ILE A 268 -14.11 -15.23 -9.41
N LEU A 269 -14.64 -14.16 -8.81
CA LEU A 269 -13.85 -13.15 -8.12
C LEU A 269 -13.76 -13.43 -6.62
N GLN A 270 -14.89 -13.70 -5.97
CA GLN A 270 -14.97 -13.89 -4.52
C GLN A 270 -16.33 -14.50 -4.13
N ASN A 271 -16.41 -15.24 -3.01
CA ASN A 271 -17.70 -15.46 -2.35
C ASN A 271 -17.98 -14.32 -1.35
N LEU A 272 -19.06 -13.56 -1.55
CA LEU A 272 -19.44 -12.44 -0.71
C LEU A 272 -20.30 -12.94 0.45
N GLN A 273 -19.92 -12.55 1.66
CA GLN A 273 -20.76 -12.71 2.84
C GLN A 273 -21.58 -11.43 3.03
N ILE A 274 -22.89 -11.60 3.19
CA ILE A 274 -23.82 -10.49 3.36
C ILE A 274 -24.07 -10.31 4.85
N ASP A 275 -23.58 -9.19 5.36
CA ASP A 275 -23.82 -8.79 6.74
C ASP A 275 -25.19 -8.11 6.82
N LYS A 276 -26.17 -8.85 7.32
CA LYS A 276 -27.56 -8.38 7.49
C LYS A 276 -27.70 -7.31 8.56
N ASN A 277 -26.82 -7.30 9.57
CA ASN A 277 -26.88 -6.33 10.67
C ASN A 277 -26.34 -4.96 10.22
N TYR A 278 -25.33 -4.97 9.36
CA TYR A 278 -24.70 -3.75 8.84
C TYR A 278 -25.11 -3.43 7.40
N HIS A 279 -26.06 -4.18 6.83
CA HIS A 279 -26.53 -4.07 5.44
C HIS A 279 -25.38 -3.86 4.45
N SER A 280 -24.40 -4.77 4.46
CA SER A 280 -23.18 -4.59 3.66
C SER A 280 -22.57 -5.91 3.23
N VAL A 281 -21.72 -5.84 2.21
CA VAL A 281 -20.91 -6.97 1.74
C VAL A 281 -19.43 -6.62 1.83
N ASN A 282 -18.61 -7.61 2.19
CA ASN A 282 -17.17 -7.45 2.26
C ASN A 282 -16.53 -7.78 0.90
N ILE A 283 -16.10 -6.74 0.20
CA ILE A 283 -15.43 -6.81 -1.10
C ILE A 283 -13.92 -6.57 -1.00
N ARG A 284 -13.33 -6.59 0.21
CA ARG A 284 -11.92 -6.24 0.43
C ARG A 284 -10.96 -7.10 -0.40
N SER A 285 -11.20 -8.40 -0.45
CA SER A 285 -10.35 -9.34 -1.18
C SER A 285 -10.43 -9.12 -2.69
N PHE A 286 -11.61 -8.77 -3.19
CA PHE A 286 -11.81 -8.35 -4.56
C PHE A 286 -11.07 -7.04 -4.86
N LEU A 287 -11.28 -5.98 -4.08
CA LEU A 287 -10.64 -4.67 -4.29
C LEU A 287 -9.10 -4.73 -4.28
N LYS A 288 -8.51 -5.55 -3.40
CA LYS A 288 -7.06 -5.78 -3.37
C LYS A 288 -6.47 -6.30 -4.68
N ARG A 289 -7.27 -7.00 -5.50
CA ARG A 289 -6.82 -7.63 -6.75
C ARG A 289 -7.12 -6.81 -7.99
N SER A 290 -7.99 -5.81 -7.88
CA SER A 290 -8.60 -5.17 -9.04
C SER A 290 -8.14 -3.74 -9.31
N GLY A 291 -7.18 -3.23 -8.54
CA GLY A 291 -6.51 -1.95 -8.82
C GLY A 291 -7.39 -0.70 -8.62
N TYR A 292 -8.57 -0.84 -8.02
CA TYR A 292 -9.49 0.27 -7.77
C TYR A 292 -8.95 1.28 -6.77
N GLU A 293 -9.23 2.54 -7.06
CA GLU A 293 -8.91 3.68 -6.21
C GLU A 293 -10.19 4.38 -5.74
N ALA A 294 -10.04 5.27 -4.76
CA ALA A 294 -11.17 6.08 -4.31
C ALA A 294 -11.56 7.06 -5.42
N GLY A 295 -12.85 7.09 -5.76
CA GLY A 295 -13.38 7.87 -6.88
C GLY A 295 -13.86 7.01 -8.05
N ASP A 296 -13.36 5.78 -8.17
CA ASP A 296 -13.87 4.79 -9.14
C ASP A 296 -15.28 4.34 -8.79
N TYR A 297 -15.97 3.75 -9.76
CA TYR A 297 -17.33 3.28 -9.59
C TYR A 297 -17.39 1.75 -9.63
N LEU A 298 -18.21 1.19 -8.75
CA LEU A 298 -18.53 -0.23 -8.73
C LEU A 298 -20.05 -0.39 -8.78
N ALA A 299 -20.51 -1.13 -9.78
CA ALA A 299 -21.88 -1.60 -9.87
C ALA A 299 -21.93 -3.12 -9.66
N LEU A 300 -22.89 -3.57 -8.84
CA LEU A 300 -23.16 -4.97 -8.59
C LEU A 300 -24.60 -5.27 -9.00
N THR A 301 -24.79 -6.26 -9.88
CA THR A 301 -26.10 -6.85 -10.16
C THR A 301 -26.17 -8.22 -9.50
N PHE A 302 -27.12 -8.40 -8.58
CA PHE A 302 -27.36 -9.60 -7.80
C PHE A 302 -28.49 -10.42 -8.44
N TYR A 303 -28.12 -11.52 -9.09
CA TYR A 303 -29.05 -12.48 -9.69
C TYR A 303 -29.54 -13.45 -8.63
N LEU A 304 -30.72 -13.19 -8.06
CA LEU A 304 -31.21 -13.88 -6.86
C LEU A 304 -31.46 -15.37 -7.08
N SER A 305 -32.03 -15.71 -8.24
CA SER A 305 -32.33 -17.09 -8.63
C SER A 305 -31.08 -17.96 -8.76
N LYS A 306 -29.97 -17.37 -9.23
CA LYS A 306 -28.69 -18.05 -9.45
C LYS A 306 -27.77 -17.99 -8.24
N LYS A 307 -28.06 -17.12 -7.26
CA LYS A 307 -27.16 -16.78 -6.15
C LYS A 307 -25.79 -16.33 -6.63
N GLU A 308 -25.80 -15.47 -7.64
CA GLU A 308 -24.59 -14.89 -8.24
C GLU A 308 -24.70 -13.36 -8.28
N ALA A 309 -23.56 -12.67 -8.16
CA ALA A 309 -23.45 -11.25 -8.38
C ALA A 309 -22.45 -10.98 -9.51
N ILE A 310 -22.76 -10.07 -10.42
CA ILE A 310 -21.84 -9.62 -11.47
C ILE A 310 -21.32 -8.22 -11.12
N ALA A 311 -20.00 -8.05 -11.13
CA ALA A 311 -19.34 -6.76 -10.96
C ALA A 311 -19.11 -6.06 -12.32
N TYR A 312 -19.58 -4.82 -12.41
CA TYR A 312 -19.25 -3.87 -13.47
C TYR A 312 -18.41 -2.75 -12.88
N MET A 313 -17.36 -2.37 -13.58
CA MET A 313 -16.27 -1.60 -12.98
C MET A 313 -15.70 -0.61 -13.99
N GLY A 314 -15.28 0.57 -13.52
CA GLY A 314 -14.72 1.62 -14.36
C GLY A 314 -14.79 3.00 -13.70
N GLY A 315 -14.52 4.03 -14.49
CA GLY A 315 -14.63 5.43 -14.09
C GLY A 315 -16.08 5.92 -14.10
N GLU A 316 -16.27 7.23 -14.15
CA GLU A 316 -17.62 7.82 -14.14
C GLU A 316 -18.50 7.38 -15.32
N GLU A 317 -17.89 7.01 -16.44
CA GLU A 317 -18.58 6.53 -17.65
C GLU A 317 -19.48 5.32 -17.41
N ILE A 318 -19.16 4.46 -16.44
CA ILE A 318 -20.01 3.30 -16.15
C ILE A 318 -21.33 3.72 -15.49
N TRP A 319 -21.38 4.89 -14.88
CA TRP A 319 -22.57 5.35 -14.16
C TRP A 319 -23.76 5.47 -15.10
N ASP A 320 -23.56 6.22 -16.19
CA ASP A 320 -24.61 6.46 -17.17
C ASP A 320 -24.91 5.20 -17.98
N ASP A 321 -23.87 4.45 -18.38
CA ASP A 321 -24.00 3.20 -19.14
C ASP A 321 -24.71 2.10 -18.35
N PHE A 322 -24.48 2.01 -17.04
CA PHE A 322 -25.08 0.99 -16.19
C PHE A 322 -26.53 1.32 -15.85
N ILE A 323 -26.82 2.59 -15.55
CA ILE A 323 -28.19 3.04 -15.28
C ILE A 323 -29.05 2.91 -16.53
N ALA A 324 -28.54 3.25 -17.72
CA ALA A 324 -29.32 3.11 -18.96
C ALA A 324 -29.69 1.65 -19.32
N LYS A 325 -28.99 0.66 -18.76
CA LYS A 325 -29.18 -0.78 -19.03
C LYS A 325 -30.12 -1.48 -18.06
N ASN A 326 -30.48 -0.86 -16.92
CA ASN A 326 -31.27 -1.49 -15.85
C ASN A 326 -32.54 -0.70 -15.55
#